data_AF-A0A1A0K5S3-F1
#
_entry.id   AF-A0A1A0K5S3-F1
#
_cell.length_a   1.000
_cell.length_b   1.000
_cell.length_c   1.000
_cell.angle_alpha   90.00
_cell.angle_beta   90.00
_cell.angle_gamma   90.00
#
_symmetry.space_group_name_H-M   'P 1'
#
loop_
_entity.id
_entity.type
_entity.pdbx_description
1 polymer ?
#
loop_
_entity_poly.entity_id
_entity_poly.type
_entity_poly.pdbx_seq_one_letter_code
_entity_poly.pdbx_strand_id
1 'polypeptide(L)'
;MTSADTASHDDYATWDAPYVLGALAPDQRLEYEAHLSECAECRLAITDLSGLPGLLSHIPGDVAFSLIDDGAAADHAGSFGDAGFDALLNRVRASEATTGGAGILPFEAHGSGPATETGTTAPDAGTSAVRETPAEDRRTEPEQPPASLAAARERKRSRSGPWLALAGAVAAAAAAVAITIPITVAHTQHNNPPTAEQVVTERQMDQVIPSPITANFTLTQLNSGTRVNMSCNYAPSDTDYTWDGALWVVHTDGTQSMVAQWSAHPGQTVTADGITSAPADKIQSVEIRSSTTNQVFLRATV
;
A
#
# COMPACT_ATOMS: atom_id res chain seq x y z
N MET A 1 15.56 -6.43 44.83
CA MET A 1 14.22 -6.71 44.27
C MET A 1 14.02 -5.79 43.08
N THR A 2 14.29 -6.26 41.86
CA THR A 2 13.75 -5.64 40.62
C THR A 2 14.11 -6.51 39.42
N SER A 3 13.27 -7.52 39.15
CA SER A 3 13.11 -8.14 37.84
C SER A 3 11.74 -8.83 37.89
N ALA A 4 10.67 -8.05 37.82
CA ALA A 4 9.44 -8.55 37.23
C ALA A 4 9.59 -8.29 35.74
N ASP A 5 9.44 -9.35 34.98
CA ASP A 5 9.64 -9.48 33.54
C ASP A 5 8.57 -8.63 32.82
N THR A 6 8.86 -7.34 32.66
CA THR A 6 8.09 -6.42 31.82
C THR A 6 8.71 -6.47 30.43
N ALA A 7 7.92 -6.84 29.42
CA ALA A 7 8.35 -6.75 28.03
C ALA A 7 8.94 -5.36 27.77
N SER A 8 10.15 -5.37 27.20
CA SER A 8 11.01 -4.20 27.12
C SER A 8 10.48 -3.19 26.09
N HIS A 9 10.87 -1.92 26.19
CA HIS A 9 10.49 -0.90 25.20
C HIS A 9 10.79 -1.38 23.76
N ASP A 10 11.93 -2.03 23.55
CA ASP A 10 12.39 -2.54 22.26
C ASP A 10 11.40 -3.52 21.61
N ASP A 11 10.69 -4.32 22.42
CA ASP A 11 9.72 -5.31 21.93
C ASP A 11 8.50 -4.63 21.27
N TYR A 12 8.18 -3.40 21.69
CA TYR A 12 7.02 -2.63 21.23
C TYR A 12 7.37 -1.36 20.45
N ALA A 13 8.67 -1.08 20.23
CA ALA A 13 9.13 0.16 19.60
C ALA A 13 8.58 0.35 18.17
N THR A 14 8.19 -0.73 17.49
CA THR A 14 7.67 -0.72 16.11
C THR A 14 6.14 -0.75 16.01
N TRP A 15 5.44 -0.80 17.15
CA TRP A 15 3.99 -0.99 17.19
C TRP A 15 3.22 0.35 17.16
N ASP A 16 3.91 1.48 17.29
CA ASP A 16 3.36 2.84 17.27
C ASP A 16 2.61 3.15 15.95
N ALA A 17 3.24 2.92 14.80
CA ALA A 17 2.66 3.15 13.49
C ALA A 17 1.43 2.26 13.20
N PRO A 18 1.50 0.92 13.33
CA PRO A 18 0.33 0.07 13.08
C PRO A 18 -0.77 0.27 14.14
N TYR A 19 -0.44 0.71 15.36
CA TYR A 19 -1.45 1.09 16.35
C TYR A 19 -2.22 2.34 15.90
N VAL A 20 -1.51 3.42 15.54
CA VAL A 20 -2.10 4.70 15.10
C VAL A 20 -2.91 4.55 13.81
N LEU A 21 -2.44 3.72 12.87
CA LEU A 21 -3.15 3.45 11.61
C LEU A 21 -4.25 2.38 11.75
N GLY A 22 -4.44 1.80 12.94
CA GLY A 22 -5.45 0.78 13.19
C GLY A 22 -5.18 -0.58 12.56
N ALA A 23 -3.93 -0.85 12.15
CA ALA A 23 -3.50 -2.08 11.48
C ALA A 23 -3.15 -3.23 12.44
N LEU A 24 -2.99 -2.98 13.75
CA LEU A 24 -2.77 -4.05 14.73
C LEU A 24 -3.98 -4.99 14.85
N ALA A 25 -3.69 -6.28 15.02
CA ALA A 25 -4.71 -7.27 15.36
C ALA A 25 -5.35 -6.96 16.73
N PRO A 26 -6.60 -7.40 16.99
CA PRO A 26 -7.30 -7.04 18.23
C PRO A 26 -6.57 -7.46 19.52
N ASP A 27 -5.93 -8.62 19.53
CA ASP A 27 -5.12 -9.12 20.64
C ASP A 27 -3.83 -8.31 20.84
N GLN A 28 -3.14 -7.97 19.74
CA GLN A 28 -1.96 -7.10 19.76
C GLN A 28 -2.31 -5.69 20.28
N ARG A 29 -3.45 -5.14 19.88
CA ARG A 29 -3.88 -3.82 20.36
C ARG A 29 -4.05 -3.79 21.87
N LEU A 30 -4.71 -4.80 22.45
CA LEU A 30 -4.90 -4.90 23.90
C LEU A 30 -3.59 -5.06 24.65
N GLU A 31 -2.67 -5.84 24.09
CA GLU A 31 -1.33 -6.01 24.64
C GLU A 31 -0.55 -4.69 24.65
N TYR A 32 -0.57 -3.96 23.54
CA TYR A 32 0.12 -2.68 23.43
C TYR A 32 -0.48 -1.60 24.33
N GLU A 33 -1.81 -1.52 24.43
CA GLU A 33 -2.51 -0.60 25.35
C GLU A 33 -2.13 -0.85 26.82
N ALA A 34 -1.94 -2.11 27.21
CA ALA A 34 -1.43 -2.44 28.54
C ALA A 34 0.00 -1.89 28.72
N HIS A 35 0.89 -2.09 27.75
CA HIS A 35 2.26 -1.56 27.79
C HIS A 35 2.30 -0.02 27.83
N LEU A 36 1.43 0.67 27.07
CA LEU A 36 1.36 2.14 27.05
C LEU A 36 1.05 2.76 28.41
N SER A 37 0.36 2.02 29.29
CA SER A 37 0.09 2.48 30.66
C SER A 37 1.37 2.57 31.51
N GLU A 38 2.41 1.82 31.16
CA GLU A 38 3.65 1.67 31.92
C GLU A 38 4.86 2.32 31.22
N CYS A 39 4.81 2.52 29.89
CA CYS A 39 5.92 3.03 29.10
C CYS A 39 5.68 4.46 28.58
N ALA A 40 6.47 5.42 29.04
CA ALA A 40 6.37 6.81 28.60
C ALA A 40 6.92 7.04 27.19
N GLU A 41 7.96 6.30 26.78
CA GLU A 41 8.59 6.45 25.46
C GLU A 41 7.65 6.01 24.34
N CYS A 42 6.97 4.87 24.48
CA CYS A 42 5.95 4.43 23.51
C CYS A 42 4.76 5.40 23.42
N ARG A 43 4.39 6.07 24.53
CA ARG A 43 3.36 7.13 24.49
C ARG A 43 3.80 8.37 23.72
N LEU A 44 5.09 8.73 23.81
CA LEU A 44 5.65 9.84 23.02
C LEU A 44 5.69 9.48 21.53
N ALA A 45 6.13 8.27 21.18
CA ALA A 45 6.14 7.79 19.80
C ALA A 45 4.75 7.88 19.12
N ILE A 46 3.67 7.50 19.82
CA ILE A 46 2.30 7.67 19.32
C ILE A 46 1.94 9.14 19.11
N THR A 47 2.39 10.03 19.99
CA THR A 47 2.11 11.47 19.90
C THR A 47 2.74 12.06 18.64
N ASP A 48 3.96 11.66 18.30
CA ASP A 48 4.66 12.10 17.08
C ASP A 48 3.91 11.70 15.80
N LEU A 49 3.17 10.58 15.82
CA LEU A 49 2.40 10.08 14.68
C LEU A 49 0.92 10.52 14.67
N SER A 50 0.43 11.15 15.75
CA SER A 50 -1.00 11.44 15.94
C SER A 50 -1.63 12.32 14.86
N GLY A 51 -0.84 13.13 14.15
CA GLY A 51 -1.30 13.95 13.01
C GLY A 51 -1.46 13.19 11.69
N LEU A 52 -0.79 12.04 11.53
CA LEU A 52 -0.73 11.32 10.26
C LEU A 52 -2.09 10.79 9.79
N PRO A 53 -2.95 10.17 10.64
CA PRO A 53 -4.27 9.70 10.19
C PRO A 53 -5.14 10.84 9.64
N GLY A 54 -5.03 12.03 10.23
CA GLY A 54 -5.72 13.23 9.75
C GLY A 54 -5.25 13.64 8.35
N LEU A 55 -3.92 13.66 8.13
CA LEU A 55 -3.35 13.96 6.80
C LEU A 55 -3.74 12.91 5.76
N LEU A 56 -3.70 11.62 6.12
CA LEU A 56 -4.10 10.53 5.23
C LEU A 56 -5.60 10.57 4.88
N SER A 57 -6.45 11.10 5.74
CA SER A 57 -7.89 11.25 5.47
C SER A 57 -8.22 12.22 4.33
N HIS A 58 -7.27 13.09 3.96
CA HIS A 58 -7.42 13.98 2.80
C HIS A 58 -7.18 13.28 1.46
N ILE A 59 -6.62 12.07 1.47
CA ILE A 59 -6.40 11.29 0.26
C ILE A 59 -7.72 10.60 -0.10
N PRO A 60 -8.32 10.89 -1.26
CA PRO A 60 -9.50 10.18 -1.74
C PRO A 60 -9.24 8.68 -1.83
N GLY A 61 -10.23 7.86 -1.48
CA GLY A 61 -10.07 6.41 -1.43
C GLY A 61 -9.63 5.81 -2.77
N ASP A 62 -10.16 6.32 -3.88
CA ASP A 62 -9.77 5.93 -5.24
C ASP A 62 -8.28 6.20 -5.53
N VAL A 63 -7.75 7.33 -5.07
CA VAL A 63 -6.31 7.63 -5.16
C VAL A 63 -5.51 6.67 -4.30
N ALA A 64 -5.93 6.41 -3.06
CA ALA A 64 -5.23 5.46 -2.18
C ALA A 64 -5.21 4.04 -2.76
N PHE A 65 -6.33 3.57 -3.33
CA PHE A 65 -6.40 2.25 -3.96
C PHE A 65 -5.60 2.16 -5.26
N SER A 66 -5.46 3.26 -6.01
CA SER A 66 -4.61 3.28 -7.21
C SER A 66 -3.13 3.01 -6.91
N LEU A 67 -2.66 3.29 -5.69
CA LEU A 67 -1.27 3.09 -5.27
C LEU A 67 -0.95 1.67 -4.78
N ILE A 68 -1.98 0.88 -4.40
CA ILE A 68 -1.82 -0.46 -3.82
C ILE A 68 -1.95 -1.57 -4.89
N ASP A 69 -2.52 -1.24 -6.06
CA ASP A 69 -2.78 -2.18 -7.16
C ASP A 69 -1.53 -2.51 -8.01
N ASP A 70 -0.39 -1.89 -7.71
CA ASP A 70 0.90 -2.45 -8.07
C ASP A 70 1.18 -3.62 -7.14
N GLY A 71 0.90 -4.84 -7.61
CA GLY A 71 0.99 -6.12 -6.90
C GLY A 71 2.39 -6.51 -6.37
N ALA A 72 3.12 -5.59 -5.74
CA ALA A 72 4.33 -5.82 -4.98
C ALA A 72 4.04 -5.94 -3.46
N ALA A 73 2.88 -5.52 -2.96
CA ALA A 73 2.62 -5.46 -1.52
C ALA A 73 2.35 -6.84 -0.86
N ALA A 74 1.83 -7.82 -1.59
CA ALA A 74 1.53 -9.14 -1.03
C ALA A 74 2.78 -10.04 -0.90
N ASP A 75 3.81 -9.82 -1.72
CA ASP A 75 5.03 -10.64 -1.73
C ASP A 75 6.12 -10.11 -0.78
N HIS A 76 5.94 -8.92 -0.20
CA HIS A 76 6.91 -8.28 0.70
C HIS A 76 6.48 -8.22 2.17
N ALA A 77 5.36 -8.85 2.55
CA ALA A 77 5.00 -9.03 3.95
C ALA A 77 6.00 -9.92 4.74
N GLY A 78 6.98 -10.53 4.06
CA GLY A 78 8.14 -11.16 4.67
C GLY A 78 9.43 -10.37 4.41
N SER A 79 9.98 -9.76 5.46
CA SER A 79 11.34 -9.19 5.54
C SER A 79 11.55 -7.75 5.04
N PHE A 80 10.89 -6.77 5.67
CA PHE A 80 11.54 -5.49 5.91
C PHE A 80 12.46 -5.62 7.14
N GLY A 81 13.73 -5.94 6.91
CA GLY A 81 14.81 -5.77 7.88
C GLY A 81 15.71 -4.60 7.47
N ASP A 82 16.59 -4.14 8.37
CA ASP A 82 17.50 -2.99 8.17
C ASP A 82 18.21 -2.96 6.81
N ALA A 83 18.55 -4.13 6.27
CA ALA A 83 19.19 -4.28 4.97
C ALA A 83 18.33 -3.82 3.77
N GLY A 84 17.01 -3.96 3.85
CA GLY A 84 16.08 -3.53 2.79
C GLY A 84 15.97 -2.01 2.71
N PHE A 85 15.94 -1.35 3.87
CA PHE A 85 15.93 0.11 3.96
C PHE A 85 17.28 0.70 3.55
N ASP A 86 18.39 0.09 3.95
CA ASP A 86 19.74 0.51 3.52
C ASP A 86 19.96 0.37 2.01
N ALA A 87 19.42 -0.69 1.40
CA ALA A 87 19.46 -0.85 -0.06
C ALA A 87 18.66 0.25 -0.77
N LEU A 88 17.54 0.68 -0.19
CA LEU A 88 16.71 1.77 -0.69
C LEU A 88 17.42 3.12 -0.54
N LEU A 89 18.00 3.41 0.62
CA LEU A 89 18.79 4.61 0.87
C LEU A 89 20.03 4.68 -0.04
N ASN A 90 20.73 3.57 -0.27
CA ASN A 90 21.86 3.53 -1.20
C ASN A 90 21.44 3.77 -2.64
N ARG A 91 20.24 3.32 -3.04
CA ARG A 91 19.69 3.61 -4.37
C ARG A 91 19.29 5.09 -4.52
N VAL A 92 18.71 5.70 -3.49
CA VAL A 92 18.41 7.14 -3.48
C VAL A 92 19.72 7.96 -3.54
N ARG A 93 20.72 7.64 -2.72
CA ARG A 93 22.03 8.32 -2.76
C ARG A 93 22.77 8.14 -4.08
N ALA A 94 22.65 6.96 -4.71
CA ALA A 94 23.20 6.72 -6.05
C ALA A 94 22.48 7.54 -7.13
N SER A 95 21.18 7.80 -6.96
CA SER A 95 20.42 8.70 -7.83
C SER A 95 20.83 10.16 -7.64
N GLU A 96 21.14 10.59 -6.41
CA GLU A 96 21.65 11.93 -6.11
C GLU A 96 23.07 12.15 -6.67
N ALA A 97 23.91 11.11 -6.68
CA ALA A 97 25.25 11.16 -7.26
C ALA A 97 25.27 11.37 -8.80
N THR A 98 24.14 11.13 -9.48
CA THR A 98 24.00 11.39 -10.92
C THR A 98 23.45 12.80 -11.20
N THR A 99 22.99 13.53 -10.18
CA THR A 99 22.54 14.93 -10.28
C THR A 99 23.60 15.88 -9.71
N GLY A 100 24.82 15.79 -10.22
CA GLY A 100 25.84 16.82 -10.04
C GLY A 100 25.50 18.05 -10.89
N GLY A 101 24.63 18.94 -10.39
CA GLY A 101 24.50 20.28 -10.99
C GLY A 101 23.10 20.86 -11.10
N ALA A 102 22.28 20.83 -10.05
CA ALA A 102 21.21 21.81 -9.90
C ALA A 102 21.20 22.26 -8.44
N GLY A 103 21.83 23.41 -8.19
CA GLY A 103 21.91 24.00 -6.87
C GLY A 103 20.50 24.24 -6.30
N ILE A 104 20.19 23.58 -5.19
CA ILE A 104 19.12 24.02 -4.30
C ILE A 104 19.55 25.40 -3.80
N LEU A 105 18.86 26.44 -4.27
CA LEU A 105 19.00 27.78 -3.71
C LEU A 105 18.58 27.72 -2.24
N PRO A 106 19.33 28.35 -1.32
CA PRO A 106 18.94 28.39 0.08
C PRO A 106 17.61 29.13 0.20
N PHE A 107 16.65 28.52 0.88
CA PHE A 107 15.44 29.18 1.37
C PHE A 107 15.89 30.25 2.38
N GLU A 108 15.94 31.51 1.94
CA GLU A 108 16.16 32.65 2.82
C GLU A 108 15.03 32.68 3.85
N ALA A 109 15.37 32.31 5.09
CA ALA A 109 14.55 32.53 6.24
C ALA A 109 14.33 34.04 6.40
N HIS A 110 13.14 34.52 6.04
CA HIS A 110 12.71 35.86 6.39
C HIS A 110 12.66 35.96 7.92
N GLY A 111 13.67 36.63 8.46
CA GLY A 111 13.81 36.92 9.88
C GLY A 111 12.60 37.69 10.40
N SER A 112 11.94 37.11 11.39
CA SER A 112 11.07 37.86 12.29
C SER A 112 11.96 38.69 13.22
N GLY A 113 11.96 40.00 13.00
CA GLY A 113 12.52 40.97 13.93
C GLY A 113 11.67 41.08 15.21
N PRO A 114 12.26 41.56 16.33
CA PRO A 114 11.63 41.52 17.64
C PRO A 114 10.66 42.70 17.81
N ALA A 115 9.46 42.42 18.33
CA ALA A 115 8.58 43.45 18.87
C ALA A 115 8.82 43.57 20.37
N THR A 116 9.21 44.77 20.74
CA THR A 116 9.60 45.28 22.06
C THR A 116 8.48 45.16 23.10
N GLU A 117 8.88 44.87 24.33
CA GLU A 117 8.09 45.02 25.55
C GLU A 117 7.49 46.43 25.67
N THR A 118 6.31 46.55 26.28
CA THR A 118 6.10 47.52 27.37
C THR A 118 4.77 47.30 28.08
N GLY A 119 4.87 46.99 29.39
CA GLY A 119 3.96 47.36 30.48
C GLY A 119 2.54 46.76 30.48
N THR A 120 1.82 46.64 31.59
CA THR A 120 2.02 47.08 32.97
C THR A 120 0.78 46.60 33.76
N THR A 121 0.99 46.08 34.97
CA THR A 121 0.04 45.95 36.10
C THR A 121 -1.06 44.86 36.09
N ALA A 122 -0.83 43.82 36.89
CA ALA A 122 -1.79 43.31 37.88
C ALA A 122 -1.51 44.05 39.23
N PRO A 123 -2.44 44.21 40.19
CA PRO A 123 -3.27 43.12 40.72
C PRO A 123 -4.73 43.51 41.01
N ASP A 124 -5.61 42.52 41.20
CA ASP A 124 -6.50 42.58 42.36
C ASP A 124 -7.09 41.22 42.74
N ALA A 125 -7.23 41.10 44.05
CA ALA A 125 -7.64 39.94 44.79
C ALA A 125 -9.13 39.60 44.59
N GLY A 126 -9.43 38.31 44.61
CA GLY A 126 -10.79 37.79 44.55
C GLY A 126 -10.89 36.41 45.19
N THR A 127 -10.61 36.35 46.49
CA THR A 127 -10.97 35.25 47.39
C THR A 127 -12.49 35.02 47.37
N SER A 128 -12.91 33.78 47.14
CA SER A 128 -14.11 33.11 47.69
C SER A 128 -14.36 31.82 46.90
N ALA A 129 -14.75 30.68 47.45
CA ALA A 129 -14.79 30.16 48.80
C ALA A 129 -14.97 28.66 48.59
N VAL A 130 -14.19 27.86 49.31
CA VAL A 130 -14.35 26.41 49.42
C VAL A 130 -15.73 26.10 49.98
N ARG A 131 -16.44 25.16 49.36
CA ARG A 131 -17.58 24.49 49.98
C ARG A 131 -17.31 22.99 50.02
N GLU A 132 -16.67 22.59 51.10
CA GLU A 132 -16.70 21.22 51.61
C GLU A 132 -18.10 20.92 52.16
N THR A 133 -18.57 19.69 51.94
CA THR A 133 -19.60 18.99 52.74
C THR A 133 -19.49 17.50 52.41
N PRO A 134 -19.87 16.59 53.33
CA PRO A 134 -18.89 15.78 54.06
C PRO A 134 -18.83 14.32 53.61
N ALA A 135 -17.71 13.68 53.95
CA ALA A 135 -17.55 12.25 54.02
C ALA A 135 -18.54 11.63 55.02
N GLU A 136 -19.21 10.55 54.62
CA GLU A 136 -19.78 9.60 55.57
C GLU A 136 -19.24 8.20 55.28
N ASP A 137 -18.73 7.65 56.37
CA ASP A 137 -18.09 6.38 56.60
C ASP A 137 -19.07 5.20 56.45
N ARG A 138 -18.63 4.15 55.73
CA ARG A 138 -18.70 2.79 56.29
C ARG A 138 -17.87 1.76 55.51
N ARG A 139 -16.77 1.40 56.16
CA ARG A 139 -16.30 0.03 56.49
C ARG A 139 -15.90 -0.95 55.37
N THR A 140 -14.58 -1.18 55.37
CA THR A 140 -13.76 -2.28 54.85
C THR A 140 -14.12 -3.66 55.40
N GLU A 141 -14.10 -4.72 54.56
CA GLU A 141 -13.64 -6.11 54.82
C GLU A 141 -13.63 -6.91 53.48
N PRO A 142 -12.89 -8.02 53.29
CA PRO A 142 -11.49 -8.09 52.89
C PRO A 142 -11.24 -8.87 51.57
N GLU A 143 -10.05 -8.64 51.01
CA GLU A 143 -9.15 -9.52 50.25
C GLU A 143 -9.63 -10.94 49.83
N GLN A 144 -9.74 -11.18 48.52
CA GLN A 144 -9.39 -12.47 47.90
C GLN A 144 -8.70 -12.25 46.53
N PRO A 145 -7.45 -12.70 46.34
CA PRO A 145 -6.75 -12.63 45.05
C PRO A 145 -7.22 -13.73 44.09
N PRO A 146 -7.28 -13.49 42.76
CA PRO A 146 -7.52 -14.57 41.81
C PRO A 146 -6.32 -15.51 41.75
N ALA A 147 -6.62 -16.80 41.90
CA ALA A 147 -5.69 -17.90 41.89
C ALA A 147 -4.88 -18.01 40.59
N SER A 148 -3.64 -18.41 40.79
CA SER A 148 -2.60 -18.73 39.82
C SER A 148 -3.04 -19.64 38.67
N LEU A 149 -2.55 -19.31 37.47
CA LEU A 149 -2.45 -20.19 36.30
C LEU A 149 -1.67 -21.46 36.63
N ALA A 150 -2.34 -22.62 36.58
CA ALA A 150 -1.69 -23.90 36.39
C ALA A 150 -2.62 -24.93 35.72
N ALA A 151 -2.15 -25.41 34.57
CA ALA A 151 -2.40 -26.74 34.00
C ALA A 151 -3.80 -27.08 33.45
N ALA A 152 -3.97 -26.94 32.14
CA ALA A 152 -4.64 -27.95 31.32
C ALA A 152 -4.17 -27.85 29.85
N ARG A 153 -2.95 -28.35 29.57
CA ARG A 153 -2.58 -28.78 28.22
C ARG A 153 -3.38 -30.05 27.92
N GLU A 154 -4.49 -29.92 27.19
CA GLU A 154 -5.19 -31.06 26.64
C GLU A 154 -4.34 -31.66 25.51
N ARG A 155 -3.66 -32.76 25.84
CA ARG A 155 -2.80 -33.52 24.94
C ARG A 155 -3.68 -34.24 23.92
N LYS A 156 -3.85 -33.67 22.73
CA LYS A 156 -4.43 -34.42 21.60
C LYS A 156 -3.47 -35.53 21.19
N ARG A 157 -3.70 -36.68 21.79
CA ARG A 157 -3.12 -38.00 21.51
C ARG A 157 -3.47 -38.44 20.08
N SER A 158 -2.81 -37.87 19.08
CA SER A 158 -2.83 -38.42 17.73
C SER A 158 -1.65 -39.39 17.56
N ARG A 159 -1.91 -40.61 18.02
CA ARG A 159 -1.35 -41.89 17.58
C ARG A 159 -0.15 -41.78 16.63
N SER A 160 1.05 -41.76 17.20
CA SER A 160 2.25 -42.31 16.57
C SER A 160 2.15 -43.84 16.56
N GLY A 161 2.31 -44.43 15.38
CA GLY A 161 2.45 -45.88 15.22
C GLY A 161 2.41 -46.29 13.74
N PRO A 162 3.27 -47.23 13.32
CA PRO A 162 4.17 -47.03 12.20
C PRO A 162 3.74 -47.84 10.98
N TRP A 163 3.91 -47.32 9.76
CA TRP A 163 3.83 -48.14 8.57
C TRP A 163 5.21 -48.29 7.93
N LEU A 164 5.72 -49.50 8.17
CA LEU A 164 6.92 -50.09 7.62
C LEU A 164 6.82 -50.29 6.10
N ALA A 165 8.00 -50.22 5.50
CA ALA A 165 8.49 -51.07 4.41
C ALA A 165 7.86 -50.90 3.01
N LEU A 166 8.54 -50.09 2.21
CA LEU A 166 8.79 -50.37 0.80
C LEU A 166 9.41 -51.76 0.64
N ALA A 167 8.65 -52.71 0.11
CA ALA A 167 9.16 -53.91 -0.54
C ALA A 167 8.15 -54.38 -1.57
N GLY A 168 8.59 -54.57 -2.82
CA GLY A 168 7.82 -55.34 -3.81
C GLY A 168 7.88 -54.81 -5.23
N ALA A 169 9.03 -54.95 -5.90
CA ALA A 169 9.07 -55.06 -7.35
C ALA A 169 9.30 -56.53 -7.70
N VAL A 170 8.24 -57.26 -8.07
CA VAL A 170 8.35 -58.50 -8.85
C VAL A 170 7.18 -58.56 -9.84
N ALA A 171 7.54 -58.71 -11.11
CA ALA A 171 6.66 -58.79 -12.27
C ALA A 171 5.86 -60.10 -12.33
N ALA A 172 4.66 -60.07 -12.91
CA ALA A 172 4.12 -61.13 -13.78
C ALA A 172 2.81 -60.69 -14.45
N ALA A 173 2.73 -60.88 -15.76
CA ALA A 173 1.55 -60.64 -16.59
C ALA A 173 0.45 -61.68 -16.37
N ALA A 174 -0.82 -61.27 -16.43
CA ALA A 174 -1.92 -62.08 -16.97
C ALA A 174 -3.16 -61.21 -17.19
N ALA A 175 -3.74 -61.31 -18.39
CA ALA A 175 -4.93 -60.60 -18.82
C ALA A 175 -6.19 -61.04 -18.06
N ALA A 176 -7.04 -60.08 -17.69
CA ALA A 176 -8.47 -60.30 -17.51
C ALA A 176 -9.23 -59.02 -17.90
N VAL A 177 -9.97 -59.13 -19.00
CA VAL A 177 -10.89 -58.11 -19.50
C VAL A 177 -12.00 -57.93 -18.47
N ALA A 178 -11.99 -56.80 -17.76
CA ALA A 178 -13.15 -56.32 -17.04
C ALA A 178 -13.74 -55.17 -17.84
N ILE A 179 -14.91 -55.43 -18.44
CA ILE A 179 -15.76 -54.44 -19.10
C ILE A 179 -16.17 -53.44 -18.02
N THR A 180 -15.48 -52.31 -17.93
CA THR A 180 -15.95 -51.15 -17.20
C THR A 180 -16.91 -50.40 -18.12
N ILE A 181 -18.20 -50.51 -17.83
CA ILE A 181 -19.19 -49.57 -18.34
C ILE A 181 -18.83 -48.23 -17.67
N PRO A 182 -18.38 -47.19 -18.38
CA PRO A 182 -18.39 -45.87 -17.77
C PRO A 182 -19.86 -45.50 -17.63
N ILE A 183 -20.36 -45.58 -16.39
CA ILE A 183 -21.49 -44.75 -16.01
C ILE A 183 -20.95 -43.33 -16.13
N THR A 184 -21.11 -42.74 -17.31
CA THR A 184 -21.02 -41.29 -17.45
C THR A 184 -22.20 -40.74 -16.68
N VAL A 185 -22.00 -40.57 -15.38
CA VAL A 185 -22.76 -39.56 -14.65
C VAL A 185 -22.44 -38.29 -15.41
N ALA A 186 -23.38 -37.87 -16.26
CA ALA A 186 -23.43 -36.53 -16.76
C ALA A 186 -23.64 -35.63 -15.54
N HIS A 187 -22.57 -35.40 -14.78
CA HIS A 187 -22.41 -34.11 -14.16
C HIS A 187 -22.43 -33.17 -15.35
N THR A 188 -23.57 -32.52 -15.54
CA THR A 188 -23.61 -31.19 -16.13
C THR A 188 -22.74 -30.31 -15.23
N GLN A 189 -21.43 -30.50 -15.31
CA GLN A 189 -20.51 -29.40 -15.14
C GLN A 189 -21.02 -28.42 -16.18
N HIS A 190 -21.63 -27.35 -15.72
CA HIS A 190 -21.58 -26.13 -16.48
C HIS A 190 -20.10 -25.98 -16.83
N ASN A 191 -19.75 -26.31 -18.07
CA ASN A 191 -18.54 -25.85 -18.70
C ASN A 191 -18.68 -24.32 -18.66
N ASN A 192 -18.28 -23.73 -17.55
CA ASN A 192 -17.78 -22.38 -17.61
C ASN A 192 -16.51 -22.57 -18.45
N PRO A 193 -16.44 -22.11 -19.71
CA PRO A 193 -15.16 -22.07 -20.39
C PRO A 193 -14.17 -21.38 -19.44
N PRO A 194 -12.88 -21.74 -19.43
CA PRO A 194 -11.90 -20.88 -18.77
C PRO A 194 -12.18 -19.49 -19.31
N THR A 195 -12.43 -18.53 -18.43
CA THR A 195 -12.49 -17.12 -18.79
C THR A 195 -11.27 -16.90 -19.65
N ALA A 196 -11.46 -16.83 -20.96
CA ALA A 196 -10.38 -16.50 -21.84
C ALA A 196 -9.91 -15.15 -21.33
N GLU A 197 -8.66 -15.07 -20.88
CA GLU A 197 -7.94 -13.82 -20.95
C GLU A 197 -8.16 -13.36 -22.39
N GLN A 198 -9.11 -12.43 -22.58
CA GLN A 198 -9.34 -11.89 -23.89
C GLN A 198 -8.08 -11.10 -24.18
N VAL A 199 -7.22 -11.67 -25.01
CA VAL A 199 -6.03 -11.03 -25.53
C VAL A 199 -6.52 -9.78 -26.22
N VAL A 200 -6.39 -8.66 -25.52
CA VAL A 200 -6.83 -7.38 -26.03
C VAL A 200 -5.91 -7.02 -27.17
N THR A 201 -6.52 -6.88 -28.34
CA THR A 201 -5.82 -6.53 -29.56
C THR A 201 -5.09 -5.22 -29.34
N GLU A 202 -3.79 -5.24 -29.59
CA GLU A 202 -2.97 -4.04 -29.61
C GLU A 202 -3.55 -3.03 -30.60
N ARG A 203 -3.85 -1.83 -30.09
CA ARG A 203 -4.45 -0.74 -30.87
C ARG A 203 -3.40 0.31 -31.16
N GLN A 204 -3.30 0.71 -32.41
CA GLN A 204 -2.48 1.84 -32.83
C GLN A 204 -3.25 3.15 -32.60
N MET A 205 -2.52 4.23 -32.26
CA MET A 205 -3.10 5.55 -32.10
C MET A 205 -3.03 6.39 -33.37
N ASP A 206 -4.05 7.22 -33.59
CA ASP A 206 -4.10 8.19 -34.67
C ASP A 206 -3.45 9.51 -34.25
N GLN A 207 -2.68 10.12 -35.15
CA GLN A 207 -2.13 11.45 -34.93
C GLN A 207 -3.19 12.51 -35.19
N VAL A 208 -3.62 13.19 -34.13
CA VAL A 208 -4.50 14.36 -34.22
C VAL A 208 -3.70 15.57 -34.74
N ILE A 209 -2.45 15.68 -34.30
CA ILE A 209 -1.49 16.67 -34.77
C ILE A 209 -0.27 15.91 -35.30
N PRO A 210 0.17 16.18 -36.55
CA PRO A 210 1.38 15.58 -37.10
C PRO A 210 2.56 15.79 -36.16
N SER A 211 3.20 14.69 -35.77
CA SER A 211 4.29 14.71 -34.78
C SER A 211 5.25 13.54 -35.01
N PRO A 212 6.47 13.58 -34.45
CA PRO A 212 7.42 12.46 -34.51
C PRO A 212 7.04 11.28 -33.61
N ILE A 213 5.85 11.31 -32.97
CA ILE A 213 5.43 10.36 -31.95
C ILE A 213 4.51 9.31 -32.60
N THR A 214 4.85 8.04 -32.43
CA THR A 214 3.98 6.91 -32.80
C THR A 214 3.75 6.06 -31.57
N ALA A 215 2.50 5.63 -31.34
CA ALA A 215 2.18 4.84 -30.16
C ALA A 215 1.14 3.75 -30.44
N ASN A 216 1.25 2.69 -29.66
CA ASN A 216 0.38 1.52 -29.63
C ASN A 216 0.13 1.13 -28.18
N PHE A 217 -1.06 0.63 -27.88
CA PHE A 217 -1.44 0.25 -26.53
C PHE A 217 -2.35 -0.97 -26.49
N THR A 218 -2.38 -1.59 -25.33
CA THR A 218 -3.33 -2.65 -24.96
C THR A 218 -4.10 -2.22 -23.73
N LEU A 219 -5.35 -2.70 -23.61
CA LEU A 219 -6.19 -2.49 -22.44
C LEU A 219 -6.46 -3.83 -21.78
N THR A 220 -6.09 -4.02 -20.52
CA THR A 220 -6.37 -5.28 -19.82
C THR A 220 -7.38 -5.01 -18.71
N GLN A 221 -8.54 -5.66 -18.79
CA GLN A 221 -9.55 -5.58 -17.73
C GLN A 221 -9.03 -6.26 -16.47
N LEU A 222 -8.96 -5.49 -15.38
CA LEU A 222 -8.68 -5.97 -14.04
C LEU A 222 -9.98 -5.99 -13.21
N ASN A 223 -9.93 -6.60 -12.02
CA ASN A 223 -11.06 -6.57 -11.08
C ASN A 223 -11.33 -5.16 -10.54
N SER A 224 -10.27 -4.34 -10.43
CA SER A 224 -10.22 -2.99 -9.87
C SER A 224 -10.41 -1.88 -10.91
N GLY A 225 -10.37 -2.19 -12.21
CA GLY A 225 -10.35 -1.20 -13.27
C GLY A 225 -9.75 -1.72 -14.57
N THR A 226 -9.05 -0.89 -15.32
CA THR A 226 -8.40 -1.24 -16.59
C THR A 226 -6.94 -0.82 -16.58
N ARG A 227 -6.03 -1.75 -16.83
CA ARG A 227 -4.62 -1.43 -17.09
C ARG A 227 -4.46 -0.99 -18.54
N VAL A 228 -3.79 0.13 -18.75
CA VAL A 228 -3.37 0.62 -20.06
C VAL A 228 -1.87 0.41 -20.17
N ASN A 229 -1.44 -0.51 -21.03
CA ASN A 229 -0.03 -0.72 -21.32
C ASN A 229 0.27 -0.16 -22.71
N MET A 230 1.14 0.85 -22.79
CA MET A 230 1.42 1.59 -24.00
C MET A 230 2.91 1.65 -24.29
N SER A 231 3.26 1.55 -25.57
CA SER A 231 4.60 1.82 -26.08
C SER A 231 4.57 3.06 -26.98
N CYS A 232 5.44 4.01 -26.69
CA CYS A 232 5.58 5.27 -27.41
C CYS A 232 6.97 5.32 -28.04
N ASN A 233 7.04 5.48 -29.35
CA ASN A 233 8.28 5.65 -30.08
C ASN A 233 8.41 7.10 -30.59
N TYR A 234 9.57 7.69 -30.33
CA TYR A 234 9.93 9.05 -30.72
C TYR A 234 10.94 8.99 -31.86
N ALA A 235 10.56 9.48 -33.03
CA ALA A 235 11.45 9.46 -34.19
C ALA A 235 12.79 10.16 -33.88
N PRO A 236 13.93 9.64 -34.38
CA PRO A 236 15.22 10.30 -34.24
C PRO A 236 15.20 11.72 -34.82
N SER A 237 16.01 12.61 -34.24
CA SER A 237 16.22 13.98 -34.73
C SER A 237 17.66 14.40 -34.44
N ASP A 238 18.22 15.23 -35.32
CA ASP A 238 19.52 15.90 -35.08
C ASP A 238 19.39 17.07 -34.09
N THR A 239 18.16 17.53 -33.85
CA THR A 239 17.87 18.56 -32.84
C THR A 239 17.57 17.87 -31.53
N ASP A 240 18.34 18.18 -30.49
CA ASP A 240 18.03 17.73 -29.15
C ASP A 240 16.78 18.46 -28.64
N TYR A 241 15.82 17.69 -28.13
CA TYR A 241 14.62 18.20 -27.51
C TYR A 241 14.19 17.26 -26.40
N THR A 242 13.55 17.82 -25.38
CA THR A 242 12.83 17.06 -24.38
C THR A 242 11.35 17.31 -24.57
N TRP A 243 10.57 16.24 -24.63
CA TRP A 243 9.12 16.31 -24.76
C TRP A 243 8.46 15.65 -23.56
N ASP A 244 7.63 16.43 -22.84
CA ASP A 244 6.90 15.95 -21.68
C ASP A 244 5.48 15.51 -22.09
N GLY A 245 5.24 14.21 -21.95
CA GLY A 245 4.02 13.54 -22.33
C GLY A 245 3.20 13.07 -21.14
N ALA A 246 1.88 13.06 -21.30
CA ALA A 246 0.96 12.47 -20.36
C ALA A 246 -0.05 11.58 -21.10
N LEU A 247 -0.31 10.40 -20.54
CA LEU A 247 -1.36 9.49 -20.94
C LEU A 247 -2.65 9.86 -20.21
N TRP A 248 -3.69 10.09 -21.00
CA TRP A 248 -5.02 10.39 -20.51
C TRP A 248 -6.02 9.35 -21.01
N VAL A 249 -6.94 8.96 -20.14
CA VAL A 249 -8.11 8.17 -20.49
C VAL A 249 -9.33 9.08 -20.37
N VAL A 250 -10.11 9.14 -21.45
CA VAL A 250 -11.40 9.83 -21.50
C VAL A 250 -12.50 8.79 -21.36
N HIS A 251 -13.36 9.01 -20.38
CA HIS A 251 -14.46 8.11 -20.04
C HIS A 251 -15.72 8.46 -20.83
N THR A 252 -16.63 7.50 -20.95
CA THR A 252 -17.92 7.65 -21.64
C THR A 252 -18.87 8.67 -20.99
N ASP A 253 -18.65 8.99 -19.71
CA ASP A 253 -19.37 10.06 -18.99
C ASP A 253 -18.75 11.47 -19.22
N GLY A 254 -17.67 11.54 -20.00
CA GLY A 254 -16.93 12.77 -20.30
C GLY A 254 -15.88 13.14 -19.27
N THR A 255 -15.77 12.41 -18.16
CA THR A 255 -14.68 12.60 -17.19
C THR A 255 -13.35 12.14 -17.78
N GLN A 256 -12.24 12.62 -17.20
CA GLN A 256 -10.90 12.36 -17.72
C GLN A 256 -9.97 12.02 -16.58
N SER A 257 -9.14 11.00 -16.77
CA SER A 257 -8.14 10.57 -15.78
C SER A 257 -6.76 10.53 -16.41
N MET A 258 -5.77 11.14 -15.76
CA MET A 258 -4.37 10.99 -16.14
C MET A 258 -3.85 9.68 -15.55
N VAL A 259 -3.26 8.84 -16.40
CA VAL A 259 -2.83 7.49 -16.03
C VAL A 259 -1.32 7.39 -15.87
N ALA A 260 -0.56 8.14 -16.68
CA ALA A 260 0.90 8.17 -16.60
C ALA A 260 1.45 9.50 -17.14
N GLN A 261 2.66 9.87 -16.73
CA GLN A 261 3.40 11.01 -17.27
C GLN A 261 4.89 10.64 -17.41
N TRP A 262 5.54 11.15 -18.45
CA TRP A 262 6.95 10.87 -18.74
C TRP A 262 7.60 12.03 -19.51
N SER A 263 8.93 11.97 -19.60
CA SER A 263 9.75 12.83 -20.47
C SER A 263 10.48 11.95 -21.48
N ALA A 264 10.53 12.39 -22.74
CA ALA A 264 11.14 11.64 -23.84
C ALA A 264 12.10 12.52 -24.64
N HIS A 265 13.10 11.88 -25.24
CA HIS A 265 14.07 12.49 -26.14
C HIS A 265 13.99 11.85 -27.54
N PRO A 266 14.49 12.53 -28.59
CA PRO A 266 14.52 11.95 -29.93
C PRO A 266 15.21 10.58 -29.98
N GLY A 267 14.59 9.64 -30.70
CA GLY A 267 15.09 8.27 -30.85
C GLY A 267 14.78 7.34 -29.67
N GLN A 268 14.14 7.82 -28.60
CA GLN A 268 13.76 6.96 -27.49
C GLN A 268 12.47 6.19 -27.76
N THR A 269 12.35 5.04 -27.10
CA THR A 269 11.08 4.34 -26.91
C THR A 269 10.76 4.35 -25.42
N VAL A 270 9.57 4.82 -25.07
CA VAL A 270 9.08 4.90 -23.69
C VAL A 270 7.88 3.99 -23.54
N THR A 271 7.90 3.14 -22.52
CA THR A 271 6.72 2.37 -22.12
C THR A 271 6.00 3.13 -21.02
N ALA A 272 4.72 3.44 -21.24
CA ALA A 272 3.85 4.04 -20.26
C ALA A 272 2.80 3.01 -19.85
N ASP A 273 2.86 2.58 -18.60
CA ASP A 273 1.91 1.65 -18.00
C ASP A 273 1.18 2.36 -16.85
N GLY A 274 -0.11 2.10 -16.71
CA GLY A 274 -0.86 2.53 -15.54
C GLY A 274 -2.28 2.00 -15.54
N ILE A 275 -3.00 2.24 -14.44
CA ILE A 275 -4.34 1.71 -14.23
C ILE A 275 -5.32 2.88 -14.09
N THR A 276 -6.48 2.74 -14.71
CA THR A 276 -7.65 3.59 -14.44
C THR A 276 -8.71 2.78 -13.71
N SER A 277 -9.44 3.39 -12.77
CA SER A 277 -10.52 2.74 -12.03
C SER A 277 -11.74 2.41 -12.89
N ALA A 278 -11.87 3.01 -14.07
CA ALA A 278 -12.96 2.71 -14.99
C ALA A 278 -12.79 1.32 -15.64
N PRO A 279 -13.88 0.55 -15.78
CA PRO A 279 -13.85 -0.67 -16.58
C PRO A 279 -13.72 -0.34 -18.07
N ALA A 280 -13.22 -1.29 -18.86
CA ALA A 280 -12.80 -1.04 -20.24
C ALA A 280 -13.97 -0.62 -21.15
N ASP A 281 -15.19 -1.07 -20.86
CA ASP A 281 -16.43 -0.69 -21.56
C ASP A 281 -16.87 0.76 -21.29
N LYS A 282 -16.26 1.42 -20.30
CA LYS A 282 -16.50 2.83 -19.96
C LYS A 282 -15.41 3.76 -20.49
N ILE A 283 -14.38 3.22 -21.13
CA ILE A 283 -13.34 4.02 -21.78
C ILE A 283 -13.83 4.42 -23.17
N GLN A 284 -13.92 5.73 -23.42
CA GLN A 284 -14.29 6.27 -24.73
C GLN A 284 -13.06 6.41 -25.63
N SER A 285 -11.97 6.95 -25.10
CA SER A 285 -10.72 7.11 -25.85
C SER A 285 -9.51 7.20 -24.95
N VAL A 286 -8.37 6.78 -25.50
CA VAL A 286 -7.04 6.95 -24.91
C VAL A 286 -6.32 8.06 -25.68
N GLU A 287 -5.65 8.95 -24.97
CA GLU A 287 -5.02 10.14 -25.53
C GLU A 287 -3.60 10.33 -24.99
N ILE A 288 -2.72 10.80 -25.85
CA ILE A 288 -1.42 11.32 -25.46
C ILE A 288 -1.46 12.84 -25.61
N ARG A 289 -1.18 13.51 -24.50
CA ARG A 289 -1.18 14.98 -24.42
C ARG A 289 0.20 15.49 -24.03
N SER A 290 0.53 16.71 -24.42
CA SER A 290 1.65 17.43 -23.79
C SER A 290 1.27 17.74 -22.34
N SER A 291 2.16 17.45 -21.39
CA SER A 291 1.92 17.82 -19.98
C SER A 291 1.99 19.34 -19.76
N THR A 292 2.73 20.06 -20.62
CA THR A 292 2.91 21.52 -20.52
C THR A 292 1.70 22.28 -21.05
N THR A 293 1.18 21.91 -22.23
CA THR A 293 0.10 22.66 -22.91
C THR A 293 -1.25 21.95 -22.86
N ASN A 294 -1.30 20.71 -22.37
CA ASN A 294 -2.46 19.82 -22.41
C ASN A 294 -3.03 19.60 -23.82
N GLN A 295 -2.22 19.86 -24.87
CA GLN A 295 -2.61 19.67 -26.25
C GLN A 295 -2.57 18.18 -26.61
N VAL A 296 -3.62 17.68 -27.27
CA VAL A 296 -3.72 16.28 -27.72
C VAL A 296 -2.90 16.09 -29.00
N PHE A 297 -1.91 15.21 -28.96
CA PHE A 297 -1.09 14.85 -30.12
C PHE A 297 -1.60 13.58 -30.78
N LEU A 298 -1.84 12.53 -29.99
CA LEU A 298 -2.33 11.25 -30.45
C LEU A 298 -3.63 10.89 -29.72
N ARG A 299 -4.56 10.24 -30.42
CA ARG A 299 -5.82 9.74 -29.86
C ARG A 299 -6.17 8.39 -30.48
N ALA A 300 -6.74 7.50 -29.69
CA ALA A 300 -7.39 6.29 -30.18
C ALA A 300 -8.75 6.12 -29.50
N THR A 301 -9.77 5.82 -30.29
CA THR A 301 -11.08 5.42 -29.75
C THR A 301 -11.07 3.95 -29.40
N VAL A 302 -11.82 3.57 -28.36
CA VAL A 302 -11.89 2.19 -27.84
C VAL A 302 -13.18 1.52 -28.31
#